data_AF-A0A7J0AMA8-F1
#
_entry.id   AF-A0A7J0AMA8-F1
#
_cell.length_a   1.000
_cell.length_b   1.000
_cell.length_c   1.000
_cell.angle_alpha   90.00
_cell.angle_beta   90.00
_cell.angle_gamma   90.00
#
_symmetry.space_group_name_H-M   'P 1'
#
loop_
_entity.id
_entity.type
_entity.pdbx_description
1 polymer ?
#
loop_
_entity_poly.entity_id
_entity_poly.type
_entity_poly.pdbx_seq_one_letter_code
_entity_poly.pdbx_strand_id
1 'polypeptide(L)'
;MSNNYRNAGRKPKPDPTVFRCTVNFNAQEHARLVAMHEQSGVESMASFIKMQFFGKPLKVFAVDENTRVFIDRLSSLNSNYRTVGVSYDTLVKTLRENFTEKKAMTALYRLEQLTIELARTNCEIVALANKFDERWLQKSR
;
A
#
# COMPACT_ATOMS: atom_id res chain seq x y z
N MET A 1 28.97 -29.32 54.38
CA MET A 1 27.72 -30.10 54.38
C MET A 1 27.34 -30.39 52.94
N SER A 2 27.36 -31.66 52.54
CA SER A 2 27.06 -32.14 51.19
C SER A 2 25.55 -32.08 50.95
N ASN A 3 25.10 -31.24 50.01
CA ASN A 3 23.68 -31.09 49.72
C ASN A 3 23.21 -32.24 48.79
N ASN A 4 22.56 -33.24 49.37
CA ASN A 4 21.95 -34.37 48.67
C ASN A 4 20.65 -33.92 47.98
N TYR A 5 20.72 -33.48 46.72
CA TYR A 5 19.53 -33.36 45.89
C TYR A 5 19.08 -34.77 45.46
N ARG A 6 17.97 -35.24 46.04
CA ARG A 6 17.23 -36.40 45.52
C ARG A 6 16.71 -36.04 44.12
N ASN A 7 17.40 -36.53 43.09
CA ASN A 7 17.03 -36.41 41.68
C ASN A 7 15.80 -37.29 41.33
N ALA A 8 14.68 -37.11 42.03
CA ALA A 8 13.45 -37.86 41.84
C ALA A 8 12.32 -37.03 41.18
N GLY A 9 12.69 -35.92 40.51
CA GLY A 9 11.74 -35.00 39.87
C GLY A 9 11.87 -34.97 38.35
N ARG A 10 10.80 -34.58 37.67
CA ARG A 10 10.83 -34.28 36.22
C ARG A 10 11.89 -33.20 35.97
N LYS A 11 12.84 -33.47 35.08
CA LYS A 11 13.84 -32.49 34.66
C LYS A 11 13.12 -31.22 34.16
N PRO A 12 13.51 -30.02 34.63
CA PRO A 12 12.93 -28.77 34.16
C PRO A 12 13.03 -28.66 32.65
N LYS A 13 11.97 -28.14 32.00
CA LYS A 13 12.03 -27.85 30.57
C LYS A 13 12.94 -26.63 30.34
N PRO A 14 13.79 -26.65 29.30
CA PRO A 14 14.73 -25.56 29.03
C PRO A 14 14.05 -24.24 28.67
N ASP A 15 12.80 -24.26 28.20
CA ASP A 15 11.99 -23.06 27.96
C ASP A 15 10.50 -23.34 28.25
N PRO A 16 10.00 -23.06 29.46
CA PRO A 16 8.59 -23.23 29.78
C PRO A 16 7.75 -22.09 29.15
N THR A 17 6.56 -22.41 28.66
CA THR A 17 5.57 -21.39 28.25
C THR A 17 4.99 -20.68 29.49
N VAL A 18 5.60 -19.58 29.91
CA VAL A 18 5.24 -18.84 31.14
C VAL A 18 4.16 -17.77 30.91
N PHE A 19 4.14 -17.14 29.73
CA PHE A 19 3.23 -16.02 29.45
C PHE A 19 1.93 -16.47 28.80
N ARG A 20 0.80 -15.95 29.30
CA ARG A 20 -0.55 -16.22 28.77
C ARG A 20 -1.22 -14.91 28.33
N CYS A 21 -1.71 -14.89 27.09
CA CYS A 21 -2.58 -13.84 26.57
C CYS A 21 -4.01 -14.40 26.45
N THR A 22 -5.00 -13.65 26.94
CA THR A 22 -6.42 -14.00 26.81
C THR A 22 -7.09 -13.03 25.85
N VAL A 23 -7.95 -13.54 24.97
CA VAL A 23 -8.75 -12.75 24.02
C VAL A 23 -10.20 -13.16 24.21
N ASN A 24 -11.11 -12.18 24.30
CA ASN A 24 -12.54 -12.42 24.41
C ASN A 24 -13.15 -12.43 23.00
N PHE A 25 -14.01 -13.41 22.72
CA PHE A 25 -14.72 -13.55 21.45
C PHE A 25 -16.22 -13.42 21.69
N ASN A 26 -16.93 -12.77 20.77
CA ASN A 26 -18.38 -12.92 20.71
C ASN A 26 -18.76 -14.30 20.11
N ALA A 27 -20.04 -14.65 20.18
CA ALA A 27 -20.51 -15.97 19.73
C ALA A 27 -20.18 -16.27 18.25
N GLN A 28 -20.25 -15.26 17.39
CA GLN A 28 -19.97 -15.41 15.96
C GLN A 28 -18.48 -15.62 15.68
N GLU A 29 -17.62 -14.83 16.35
CA GLU A 29 -16.17 -14.95 16.24
C GLU A 29 -15.67 -16.30 16.77
N HIS A 30 -16.23 -16.77 17.89
CA HIS A 30 -15.91 -18.08 18.45
C HIS A 30 -16.28 -19.22 17.49
N ALA A 31 -17.49 -19.19 16.93
CA ALA A 31 -17.93 -20.21 15.96
C ALA A 31 -17.01 -20.26 14.73
N ARG A 32 -16.57 -19.10 14.21
CA ARG A 32 -15.60 -19.03 13.13
C ARG A 32 -14.25 -19.62 13.53
N LEU A 33 -13.76 -19.32 14.74
CA LEU A 33 -12.49 -19.85 15.24
C LEU A 33 -12.50 -21.38 15.32
N VAL A 34 -13.58 -21.96 15.85
CA VAL A 34 -13.76 -23.42 15.94
C VAL A 34 -13.79 -24.04 14.54
N ALA A 35 -14.56 -23.49 13.62
CA ALA A 35 -14.63 -24.00 12.24
C ALA A 35 -13.25 -23.96 11.54
N MET A 36 -12.47 -22.90 11.73
CA MET A 36 -11.11 -22.81 11.17
C MET A 36 -10.15 -23.82 11.82
N HIS A 37 -10.31 -24.10 13.11
CA HIS A 37 -9.50 -25.08 13.83
C HIS A 37 -9.78 -26.50 13.33
N GLU A 38 -11.05 -26.87 13.18
CA GLU A 38 -11.47 -28.18 12.63
C GLU A 38 -10.90 -28.43 11.24
N GLN A 39 -10.93 -27.41 10.36
CA GLN A 39 -10.36 -27.49 9.02
C GLN A 39 -8.83 -27.65 9.02
N SER A 40 -8.14 -27.18 10.06
CA SER A 40 -6.68 -27.20 10.12
C SER A 40 -6.10 -28.57 10.48
N GLY A 41 -6.88 -29.46 11.10
CA GLY A 41 -6.42 -30.76 11.59
C GLY A 41 -5.39 -30.70 12.72
N VAL A 42 -5.10 -29.53 13.28
CA VAL A 42 -4.14 -29.36 14.38
C VAL A 42 -4.75 -29.84 15.69
N GLU A 43 -4.02 -30.64 16.47
CA GLU A 43 -4.54 -31.31 17.67
C GLU A 43 -5.01 -30.34 18.77
N SER A 44 -4.34 -29.20 18.94
CA SER A 44 -4.68 -28.23 19.99
C SER A 44 -5.01 -26.84 19.44
N MET A 45 -6.10 -26.25 19.95
CA MET A 45 -6.52 -24.89 19.62
C MET A 45 -5.41 -23.86 19.86
N ALA A 46 -4.63 -24.02 20.93
CA ALA A 46 -3.51 -23.12 21.23
C ALA A 46 -2.40 -23.18 20.16
N SER A 47 -2.10 -24.38 19.63
CA SER A 47 -1.11 -24.54 18.56
C SER A 47 -1.63 -23.99 17.25
N PHE A 48 -2.93 -24.17 16.96
CA PHE A 48 -3.58 -23.58 15.80
C PHE A 48 -3.50 -22.04 15.84
N ILE A 49 -3.82 -21.42 16.98
CA ILE A 49 -3.73 -19.96 17.15
C ILE A 49 -2.28 -19.48 16.98
N LYS A 50 -1.30 -20.16 17.59
CA LYS A 50 0.12 -19.82 17.42
C LYS A 50 0.57 -19.96 15.97
N MET A 51 0.15 -21.02 15.29
CA MET A 51 0.44 -21.24 13.87
C MET A 51 -0.17 -20.15 13.00
N GLN A 52 -1.41 -19.74 13.26
CA GLN A 52 -2.04 -18.68 12.47
C GLN A 52 -1.41 -17.31 12.75
N PHE A 53 -1.02 -17.04 13.99
CA PHE A 53 -0.43 -15.77 14.41
C PHE A 53 1.04 -15.62 14.01
N PHE A 54 1.84 -16.67 14.14
CA PHE A 54 3.28 -16.66 13.84
C PHE A 54 3.66 -17.31 12.51
N GLY A 55 2.80 -18.15 11.94
CA GLY A 55 3.05 -18.83 10.67
C GLY A 55 2.81 -17.94 9.44
N LYS A 56 2.15 -16.78 9.61
CA LYS A 56 2.05 -15.75 8.58
C LYS A 56 2.94 -14.57 8.97
N PRO A 57 3.85 -14.11 8.08
CA PRO A 57 4.62 -12.91 8.36
C PRO A 57 3.65 -11.72 8.50
N LEU A 58 3.61 -11.13 9.68
CA LEU A 58 2.84 -9.92 9.94
C LEU A 58 3.53 -8.76 9.24
N LYS A 59 3.06 -8.39 8.04
CA LYS A 59 3.58 -7.23 7.32
C LYS A 59 2.97 -5.96 7.90
N VAL A 60 3.67 -5.37 8.87
CA VAL A 60 3.32 -4.04 9.39
C VAL A 60 3.73 -3.01 8.36
N PHE A 61 2.74 -2.42 7.67
CA PHE A 61 2.97 -1.25 6.85
C PHE A 61 2.81 0.00 7.72
N ALA A 62 3.91 0.63 8.11
CA ALA A 62 3.87 2.01 8.59
C ALA A 62 3.70 2.90 7.34
N VAL A 63 2.45 3.20 7.00
CA VAL A 63 2.14 4.10 5.88
C VAL A 63 2.11 5.52 6.43
N ASP A 64 3.04 6.36 5.97
CA ASP A 64 2.95 7.79 6.16
C ASP A 64 1.78 8.33 5.31
N GLU A 65 0.76 8.88 5.96
CA GLU A 65 -0.46 9.37 5.31
C GLU A 65 -0.15 10.44 4.24
N ASN A 66 0.88 11.26 4.47
CA ASN A 66 1.29 12.29 3.51
C ASN A 66 1.84 11.66 2.22
N THR A 67 2.64 10.60 2.35
CA THR A 67 3.15 9.83 1.20
C THR A 67 2.00 9.18 0.42
N ARG A 68 0.97 8.66 1.10
CA ARG A 68 -0.23 8.14 0.46
C ARG A 68 -0.96 9.21 -0.36
N VAL A 69 -1.26 10.35 0.26
CA VAL A 69 -1.94 11.48 -0.40
C VAL A 69 -1.13 11.97 -1.60
N PHE A 70 0.20 11.99 -1.50
CA PHE A 70 1.07 12.34 -2.63
C PHE A 70 0.94 11.38 -3.80
N ILE A 71 1.01 10.07 -3.55
CA ILE A 71 0.88 9.02 -4.59
C ILE A 71 -0.52 9.08 -5.25
N ASP A 72 -1.58 9.27 -4.45
CA ASP A 72 -2.95 9.37 -4.94
C ASP A 72 -3.14 10.59 -5.86
N ARG A 73 -2.56 11.73 -5.49
CA ARG A 73 -2.57 12.95 -6.32
C ARG A 73 -1.80 12.76 -7.62
N LEU A 74 -0.61 12.16 -7.59
CA LEU A 74 0.18 11.89 -8.79
C LEU A 74 -0.52 10.92 -9.74
N SER A 75 -1.17 9.89 -9.19
CA SER A 75 -1.96 8.93 -9.97
C SER A 75 -3.18 9.59 -10.62
N SER A 76 -3.87 10.45 -9.88
CA SER A 76 -5.01 11.23 -10.40
C SER A 76 -4.56 12.17 -11.52
N LEU A 77 -3.45 12.89 -11.35
CA LEU A 77 -2.86 13.71 -12.39
C LEU A 77 -2.55 12.91 -13.66
N ASN A 78 -1.97 11.71 -13.51
CA ASN A 78 -1.67 10.84 -14.64
C ASN A 78 -2.93 10.41 -15.42
N SER A 79 -4.04 10.15 -14.72
CA SER A 79 -5.32 9.86 -15.37
C SER A 79 -5.85 11.06 -16.18
N ASN A 80 -5.66 12.28 -15.68
CA ASN A 80 -6.07 13.50 -16.37
C ASN A 80 -5.33 13.70 -17.71
N TYR A 81 -4.07 13.29 -17.83
CA TYR A 81 -3.33 13.39 -19.09
C TYR A 81 -3.97 12.59 -20.23
N ARG A 82 -4.55 11.43 -19.93
CA ARG A 82 -5.27 10.63 -20.94
C ARG A 82 -6.49 11.39 -21.47
N THR A 83 -7.26 11.99 -20.56
CA THR A 83 -8.42 12.82 -20.91
C THR A 83 -8.00 14.01 -21.77
N VAL A 84 -6.94 14.73 -21.36
CA VAL A 84 -6.39 15.85 -22.15
C VAL A 84 -5.99 15.40 -23.55
N GLY A 85 -5.32 14.25 -23.69
CA GLY A 85 -4.94 13.72 -25.01
C GLY A 85 -6.14 13.43 -25.92
N VAL A 86 -7.20 12.82 -25.39
CA VAL A 86 -8.45 12.56 -26.14
C VAL A 86 -9.17 13.86 -26.51
N SER A 87 -9.26 14.81 -25.57
CA SER A 87 -9.86 16.12 -25.83
C SER A 87 -9.07 16.90 -26.89
N TYR A 88 -7.74 16.80 -26.87
CA TYR A 88 -6.86 17.43 -27.86
C TYR A 88 -7.13 16.88 -29.26
N ASP A 89 -7.10 15.55 -29.44
CA ASP A 89 -7.36 14.90 -30.73
C ASP A 89 -8.76 15.25 -31.26
N THR A 90 -9.76 15.22 -30.38
CA THR A 90 -11.14 15.60 -30.73
C THR A 90 -11.22 17.05 -31.20
N LEU A 91 -10.61 17.98 -30.46
CA LEU A 91 -10.61 19.40 -30.81
C LEU A 91 -9.94 19.66 -32.16
N VAL A 92 -8.78 19.04 -32.44
CA VAL A 92 -8.09 19.18 -33.73
C VAL A 92 -8.95 18.63 -34.88
N LYS A 93 -9.60 17.48 -34.70
CA LYS A 93 -10.54 16.93 -35.70
C LYS A 93 -11.72 17.88 -35.96
N THR A 94 -12.35 18.38 -34.90
CA THR A 94 -13.46 19.33 -35.01
C THR A 94 -13.06 20.62 -35.71
N LEU A 95 -11.88 21.17 -35.40
CA LEU A 95 -11.34 22.37 -36.05
C LEU A 95 -11.13 22.15 -37.55
N ARG A 96 -10.62 20.98 -37.94
CA ARG A 96 -10.41 20.61 -39.34
C ARG A 96 -11.71 20.50 -40.13
N GLU A 97 -12.77 19.96 -39.51
CA GLU A 97 -14.01 19.65 -40.20
C GLU A 97 -14.99 20.84 -40.29
N ASN A 98 -15.02 21.71 -39.28
CA ASN A 98 -16.13 22.65 -39.09
C ASN A 98 -15.74 24.15 -39.18
N PHE A 99 -14.45 24.48 -39.24
CA PHE A 99 -13.98 25.87 -39.14
C PHE A 99 -13.18 26.32 -40.37
N THR A 100 -13.22 27.62 -40.63
CA THR A 100 -12.36 28.24 -41.64
C THR A 100 -10.91 28.27 -41.15
N GLU A 101 -9.97 28.19 -42.09
CA GLU A 101 -8.53 28.09 -41.82
C GLU A 101 -8.03 29.17 -40.84
N LYS A 102 -8.47 30.42 -41.00
CA LYS A 102 -8.09 31.52 -40.11
C LYS A 102 -8.56 31.32 -38.66
N LYS A 103 -9.76 30.76 -38.43
CA LYS A 103 -10.28 30.48 -37.08
C LYS A 103 -9.61 29.25 -36.47
N ALA A 104 -9.40 28.21 -37.28
CA ALA A 104 -8.69 27.01 -36.86
C ALA A 104 -7.25 27.34 -36.42
N MET A 105 -6.54 28.16 -37.19
CA MET A 105 -5.17 28.55 -36.89
C MET A 105 -5.05 29.32 -35.56
N THR A 106 -5.92 30.29 -35.30
CA THR A 106 -5.93 31.02 -34.01
C THR A 106 -6.18 30.08 -32.82
N ALA A 107 -7.08 29.11 -32.98
CA ALA A 107 -7.36 28.12 -31.93
C ALA A 107 -6.16 27.19 -31.70
N LEU A 108 -5.49 26.75 -32.76
CA LEU A 108 -4.29 25.92 -32.68
C LEU A 108 -3.12 26.62 -31.98
N TYR A 109 -2.86 27.90 -32.30
CA TYR A 109 -1.83 28.67 -31.59
C TYR A 109 -2.10 28.77 -30.09
N ARG A 110 -3.36 28.98 -29.68
CA ARG A 110 -3.71 29.01 -28.27
C ARG A 110 -3.53 27.64 -27.61
N LEU A 111 -3.90 26.57 -28.32
CA LEU A 111 -3.74 25.19 -27.85
C LEU A 111 -2.27 24.83 -27.66
N GLU A 112 -1.40 25.25 -28.58
CA GLU A 112 0.04 25.08 -28.49
C GLU A 112 0.59 25.75 -27.22
N GLN A 113 0.22 27.01 -26.95
CA GLN A 113 0.67 27.72 -25.75
C GLN A 113 0.25 27.02 -24.45
N LEU A 114 -1.00 26.56 -24.38
CA LEU A 114 -1.48 25.79 -23.22
C LEU A 114 -0.73 24.45 -23.06
N THR A 115 -0.37 23.81 -24.18
CA THR A 115 0.38 22.54 -24.17
C THR A 115 1.82 22.76 -23.68
N ILE A 116 2.45 23.87 -24.07
CA ILE A 116 3.77 24.28 -23.57
C ILE A 116 3.73 24.51 -22.05
N GLU A 117 2.73 25.23 -21.55
CA GLU A 117 2.56 25.48 -20.12
C GLU A 117 2.33 24.19 -19.32
N LEU A 118 1.50 23.28 -19.87
CA LEU A 118 1.27 21.96 -19.29
C LEU A 118 2.57 21.14 -19.21
N ALA A 119 3.37 21.13 -20.28
CA ALA A 119 4.64 20.42 -20.32
C ALA A 119 5.63 20.99 -19.30
N ARG A 120 5.73 22.32 -19.19
CA ARG A 120 6.57 22.99 -18.20
C ARG A 120 6.18 22.60 -16.77
N THR A 121 4.89 22.68 -16.46
CA THR A 121 4.36 22.31 -15.14
C THR A 121 4.67 20.85 -14.82
N ASN A 122 4.53 19.95 -15.81
CA ASN A 122 4.87 18.54 -15.63
C ASN A 122 6.36 18.32 -15.34
N CYS A 123 7.26 19.05 -16.01
CA CYS A 123 8.69 19.00 -15.71
C CYS A 123 9.00 19.43 -14.26
N GLU A 124 8.31 20.45 -13.75
CA GLU A 124 8.45 20.90 -12.36
C GLU A 124 7.96 19.83 -11.37
N ILE A 125 6.84 19.16 -11.68
CA ILE A 125 6.29 18.06 -10.88
C ILE A 125 7.27 16.87 -10.84
N VAL A 126 7.80 16.48 -12.00
CA VAL A 126 8.79 15.38 -12.08
C VAL A 126 10.06 15.74 -11.30
N ALA A 127 10.55 16.97 -11.40
CA ALA A 127 11.71 17.42 -10.63
C ALA A 127 11.45 17.38 -9.12
N LEU A 128 10.23 17.74 -8.68
CA LEU A 128 9.84 17.64 -7.27
C LEU A 128 9.77 16.18 -6.80
N ALA A 129 9.21 15.29 -7.63
CA ALA A 129 9.12 13.86 -7.34
C ALA A 129 10.51 13.23 -7.19
N ASN A 130 11.44 13.52 -8.11
CA ASN A 130 12.82 13.04 -8.01
C ASN A 130 13.52 13.49 -6.72
N LYS A 131 13.34 14.76 -6.32
CA LYS A 131 13.88 15.28 -5.04
C LYS A 131 13.27 14.59 -3.83
N PHE A 132 11.99 14.22 -3.90
CA PHE A 132 11.33 13.45 -2.84
C PHE A 132 11.90 12.04 -2.74
N ASP A 133 12.04 11.35 -3.87
CA ASP A 133 12.61 10.00 -3.95
C ASP A 133 14.04 9.95 -3.43
N GLU A 134 14.89 10.92 -3.80
CA GLU A 134 16.26 11.05 -3.28
C GLU A 134 16.29 11.16 -1.75
N ARG A 135 15.45 12.02 -1.16
CA ARG A 135 15.37 12.20 0.29
C ARG A 135 14.83 10.96 0.99
N TRP A 136 13.87 10.28 0.37
CA TRP A 136 13.29 9.06 0.92
C TRP A 136 14.27 7.89 0.90
N LEU A 137 15.03 7.72 -0.19
CA LEU A 137 16.08 6.70 -0.33
C LEU A 137 17.25 6.91 0.66
N GLN A 138 17.53 8.16 1.04
CA GLN A 138 18.53 8.47 2.08
C GLN A 138 18.04 8.10 3.49
N LYS A 139 16.74 8.16 3.76
CA LYS A 139 16.14 7.82 5.07
C LYS A 139 15.96 6.31 5.29
N SER A 140 15.94 5.53 4.22
CA SER A 140 15.78 4.07 4.25
C SER A 140 17.09 3.28 4.24
N ARG A 141 18.24 3.97 4.16
CA ARG A 141 19.57 3.42 4.43
C ARG A 141 19.95 3.61 5.89
#